data_AF-A0A022PR30-F1
#
_entry.id   AF-A0A022PR30-F1
#
_cell.length_a   1.000
_cell.length_b   1.000
_cell.length_c   1.000
_cell.angle_alpha   90.00
_cell.angle_beta   90.00
_cell.angle_gamma   90.00
#
_symmetry.space_group_name_H-M   'P 1'
#
loop_
_entity.id
_entity.type
_entity.pdbx_description
1 polymer ?
#
loop_
_entity_poly.entity_id
_entity_poly.type
_entity_poly.pdbx_seq_one_letter_code
_entity_poly.pdbx_strand_id
1 'polypeptide(L)'
;MKMSAVSKDFYDFWAKSEVLTIKIKDMEPNKLRVMFEKNILEMLHRRKIYGVPLTRCTIALHSLVSSTFVTEVLHCVVDSNVKHLHVQAFTGFFTPCARFPSSINCSSLTTLCIKDVYGESFELPKSVILPNLKVLRLHDFEFSNDNYNGAIFEGCPNLQKLVIVKCRMKFTLNL
;
A
#
# COMPACT_ATOMS: atom_id res chain seq x y z
N MET A 1 -17.29 7.04 -24.21
CA MET A 1 -18.00 6.95 -22.92
C MET A 1 -17.27 7.84 -21.90
N LYS A 2 -17.81 9.01 -21.54
CA LYS A 2 -17.23 9.88 -20.52
C LYS A 2 -17.55 9.24 -19.15
N MET A 3 -16.54 8.76 -18.41
CA MET A 3 -16.68 8.45 -16.97
C MET A 3 -16.74 9.76 -16.16
N SER A 4 -17.60 10.69 -16.55
CA SER A 4 -17.96 11.85 -15.74
C SER A 4 -19.18 11.48 -14.91
N ALA A 5 -19.08 11.67 -13.60
CA ALA A 5 -20.10 11.44 -12.58
C ALA A 5 -20.21 9.99 -12.07
N VAL A 6 -19.16 9.53 -11.41
CA VAL A 6 -19.41 8.88 -10.12
C VAL A 6 -20.02 9.96 -9.22
N SER A 7 -21.30 9.80 -8.81
CA SER A 7 -22.01 10.84 -8.06
C SER A 7 -21.31 11.11 -6.72
N LYS A 8 -21.49 12.32 -6.16
CA LYS A 8 -21.02 12.63 -4.81
C LYS A 8 -21.46 11.58 -3.80
N ASP A 9 -22.69 11.09 -3.93
CA ASP A 9 -23.27 10.06 -3.06
C ASP A 9 -22.50 8.74 -3.13
N PHE A 10 -21.96 8.37 -4.29
CA PHE A 10 -21.13 7.19 -4.41
C PHE A 10 -19.80 7.37 -3.67
N TYR A 11 -19.14 8.52 -3.82
CA TYR A 11 -17.93 8.81 -3.05
C TYR A 11 -18.20 8.83 -1.55
N ASP A 12 -19.31 9.43 -1.12
CA ASP A 12 -19.69 9.52 0.28
C ASP A 12 -20.07 8.15 0.86
N PHE A 13 -20.67 7.26 0.05
CA PHE A 13 -20.92 5.87 0.42
C PHE A 13 -19.61 5.12 0.68
N TRP A 14 -18.66 5.17 -0.25
CA TRP A 14 -17.36 4.51 -0.09
C TRP A 14 -16.53 5.12 1.04
N ALA A 15 -16.60 6.43 1.22
CA ALA A 15 -15.93 7.13 2.31
C ALA A 15 -16.43 6.70 3.69
N LYS A 16 -17.66 6.17 3.79
CA LYS A 16 -18.24 5.62 5.03
C LYS A 16 -18.06 4.11 5.19
N SER A 17 -17.44 3.41 4.24
CA SER A 17 -17.25 1.96 4.34
C SER A 17 -16.10 1.60 5.29
N GLU A 18 -16.27 0.61 6.17
CA GLU A 18 -15.14 0.10 6.96
C GLU A 18 -14.18 -0.78 6.13
N VAL A 19 -14.62 -1.24 4.97
CA VAL A 19 -13.85 -2.11 4.08
C VAL A 19 -13.68 -1.41 2.73
N LEU A 20 -12.43 -1.25 2.32
CA LEU A 20 -12.08 -0.67 1.03
C LEU A 20 -11.35 -1.68 0.16
N THR A 21 -11.82 -1.85 -1.06
CA THR A 21 -11.17 -2.69 -2.06
C THR A 21 -10.98 -1.88 -3.34
N ILE A 22 -9.73 -1.62 -3.69
CA ILE A 22 -9.30 -0.93 -4.91
C ILE A 22 -8.67 -1.98 -5.82
N LYS A 23 -9.30 -2.24 -6.97
CA LYS A 23 -8.84 -3.24 -7.92
C LYS A 23 -8.79 -2.68 -9.33
N ILE A 24 -7.67 -2.92 -10.01
CA ILE A 24 -7.53 -2.68 -11.45
C ILE A 24 -6.85 -3.90 -12.06
N LYS A 25 -7.42 -4.44 -13.14
CA LYS A 25 -6.84 -5.58 -13.86
C LYS A 25 -6.23 -5.18 -15.20
N ASP A 26 -6.98 -4.39 -15.97
CA ASP A 26 -6.60 -3.95 -17.31
C ASP A 26 -6.92 -2.46 -17.42
N MET A 27 -5.96 -1.63 -17.80
CA MET A 27 -6.20 -0.19 -17.95
C MET A 27 -5.42 0.39 -19.12
N GLU A 28 -6.12 0.54 -20.24
CA GLU A 28 -5.76 1.42 -21.35
C GLU A 28 -7.00 2.23 -21.75
N PRO A 29 -6.88 3.52 -22.15
CA PRO A 29 -5.67 4.34 -22.34
C PRO A 29 -5.22 5.15 -21.10
N ASN A 30 -4.00 5.74 -21.14
CA ASN A 30 -3.40 6.60 -20.10
C ASN A 30 -4.33 7.62 -19.45
N LYS A 31 -5.27 8.20 -20.20
CA LYS A 31 -6.23 9.18 -19.67
C LYS A 31 -7.15 8.56 -18.61
N LEU A 32 -7.55 7.30 -18.77
CA LEU A 32 -8.36 6.58 -17.78
C LEU A 32 -7.55 6.31 -16.51
N ARG A 33 -6.25 6.04 -16.63
CA ARG A 33 -5.35 5.90 -15.48
C ARG A 33 -5.32 7.15 -14.63
N VAL A 34 -5.01 8.30 -15.22
CA VAL A 34 -4.90 9.56 -14.48
C VAL A 34 -6.23 9.93 -13.81
N MET A 35 -7.35 9.73 -14.51
CA MET A 35 -8.68 9.96 -13.93
C MET A 35 -8.98 9.00 -12.77
N PHE A 36 -8.62 7.72 -12.91
CA PHE A 36 -8.78 6.73 -11.85
C PHE A 36 -7.98 7.11 -10.61
N GLU A 37 -6.68 7.37 -10.76
CA GLU A 37 -5.79 7.71 -9.64
C GLU A 37 -6.33 8.94 -8.89
N LYS A 38 -6.70 9.98 -9.62
CA LYS A 38 -7.30 11.20 -9.05
C LYS A 38 -8.58 10.90 -8.26
N ASN A 39 -9.51 10.14 -8.84
CA ASN A 39 -10.79 9.84 -8.20
C ASN A 39 -10.62 9.03 -6.91
N ILE A 40 -9.71 8.06 -6.90
CA ILE A 40 -9.41 7.27 -5.69
C ILE A 40 -8.78 8.14 -4.61
N LEU A 41 -7.83 9.00 -4.96
CA LEU A 41 -7.22 9.92 -3.99
C LEU A 41 -8.25 10.90 -3.43
N GLU A 42 -9.13 11.46 -4.26
CA GLU A 42 -10.19 12.34 -3.79
C GLU A 42 -11.13 11.63 -2.80
N MET A 43 -11.51 10.39 -3.09
CA MET A 43 -12.30 9.55 -2.19
C MET A 43 -11.58 9.30 -0.85
N LEU A 44 -10.29 8.94 -0.88
CA LEU A 44 -9.49 8.69 0.33
C LEU A 44 -9.34 9.94 1.19
N HIS A 45 -9.13 11.10 0.58
CA HIS A 45 -9.08 12.37 1.31
C HIS A 45 -10.43 12.73 1.94
N ARG A 46 -11.54 12.53 1.22
CA ARG A 46 -12.89 12.74 1.76
C ARG A 46 -13.20 11.82 2.95
N ARG A 47 -12.69 10.60 2.94
CA ARG A 47 -12.85 9.68 4.07
C ARG A 47 -12.35 10.26 5.39
N LYS A 48 -11.25 11.04 5.38
CA LYS A 48 -10.73 11.70 6.59
C LYS A 48 -11.77 12.61 7.25
N ILE A 49 -12.75 13.13 6.49
CA ILE A 49 -13.84 13.98 6.99
C ILE A 49 -14.87 13.19 7.80
N TYR A 50 -15.18 11.96 7.38
CA TYR A 50 -16.26 11.17 8.00
C TYR A 50 -15.83 10.43 9.27
N GLY A 51 -14.53 10.33 9.53
CA GLY A 51 -13.99 9.70 10.75
C GLY A 51 -14.29 8.20 10.87
N VAL A 52 -14.77 7.54 9.80
CA VAL A 52 -15.08 6.11 9.85
C VAL A 52 -13.78 5.29 9.89
N PRO A 53 -13.60 4.37 10.84
CA PRO A 53 -12.41 3.54 10.92
C PRO A 53 -12.32 2.60 9.72
N LEU A 54 -11.14 2.51 9.09
CA LEU A 54 -10.92 1.56 8.00
C LEU A 54 -10.43 0.25 8.60
N THR A 55 -11.26 -0.78 8.69
CA THR A 55 -10.82 -2.04 9.30
C THR A 55 -9.99 -2.88 8.32
N ARG A 56 -10.34 -2.86 7.04
CA ARG A 56 -9.66 -3.64 6.00
C ARG A 56 -9.48 -2.82 4.72
N CYS A 57 -8.26 -2.81 4.21
CA CYS A 57 -7.94 -2.25 2.91
C CYS A 57 -7.27 -3.30 2.02
N THR A 58 -7.73 -3.41 0.78
CA THR A 58 -7.12 -4.25 -0.26
C THR A 58 -6.88 -3.42 -1.49
N ILE A 59 -5.62 -3.31 -1.88
CA ILE A 59 -5.14 -2.64 -3.09
C ILE A 59 -4.56 -3.73 -3.97
N ALA A 60 -5.18 -4.00 -5.12
CA ALA A 60 -4.68 -4.94 -6.11
C ALA A 60 -4.70 -4.31 -7.50
N LEU A 61 -3.55 -3.76 -7.88
CA LEU A 61 -3.33 -3.01 -9.10
C LEU A 61 -2.44 -3.85 -10.01
N HIS A 62 -3.06 -4.55 -10.96
CA HIS A 62 -2.38 -5.39 -11.95
C HIS A 62 -2.03 -4.64 -13.23
N SER A 63 -2.44 -3.37 -13.34
CA SER A 63 -2.02 -2.44 -14.39
C SER A 63 -0.97 -1.48 -13.87
N LEU A 64 -0.19 -0.90 -14.80
CA LEU A 64 0.80 0.13 -14.48
C LEU A 64 0.13 1.38 -13.88
N VAL A 65 0.51 1.73 -12.65
CA VAL A 65 0.09 2.92 -11.92
C VAL A 65 1.29 3.77 -11.53
N SER A 66 1.09 5.04 -11.21
CA SER A 66 2.17 5.88 -10.70
C SER A 66 2.58 5.45 -9.28
N SER A 67 3.88 5.46 -8.97
CA SER A 67 4.36 5.20 -7.60
C SER A 67 3.94 6.28 -6.61
N THR A 68 3.78 7.52 -7.08
CA THR A 68 3.21 8.63 -6.31
C THR A 68 1.78 8.31 -5.86
N PHE A 69 0.94 7.80 -6.76
CA PHE A 69 -0.41 7.37 -6.41
C PHE A 69 -0.40 6.28 -5.33
N VAL A 70 0.39 5.23 -5.51
CA VAL A 70 0.48 4.14 -4.53
C VAL A 70 0.98 4.65 -3.18
N THR A 71 1.99 5.53 -3.17
CA THR A 71 2.52 6.17 -1.96
C THR A 71 1.42 6.94 -1.23
N GLU A 72 0.70 7.83 -1.91
CA GLU A 72 -0.37 8.61 -1.28
C GLU A 72 -1.51 7.74 -0.72
N VAL A 73 -1.86 6.66 -1.44
CA VAL A 73 -2.83 5.67 -0.95
C VAL A 73 -2.33 5.01 0.33
N LEU A 74 -1.07 4.55 0.36
CA LEU A 74 -0.47 3.93 1.55
C LEU A 74 -0.48 4.87 2.75
N HIS A 75 -0.12 6.13 2.56
CA HIS A 75 -0.20 7.16 3.60
C HIS A 75 -1.61 7.31 4.15
N CYS A 76 -2.61 7.49 3.29
CA CYS A 76 -4.01 7.64 3.71
C CYS A 76 -4.52 6.42 4.49
N VAL A 77 -4.13 5.22 4.06
CA VAL A 77 -4.60 3.96 4.65
C VAL A 77 -3.92 3.68 5.98
N VAL A 78 -2.62 3.92 6.10
CA VAL A 78 -1.88 3.77 7.37
C VAL A 78 -2.39 4.77 8.42
N ASP A 79 -2.65 6.02 8.02
CA ASP A 79 -3.23 7.06 8.90
C ASP A 79 -4.63 6.69 9.41
N SER A 80 -5.36 5.81 8.71
CA SER A 80 -6.75 5.46 9.02
C SER A 80 -6.92 4.37 10.08
N ASN A 81 -5.83 4.01 10.78
CA ASN A 81 -5.81 2.94 11.80
C ASN A 81 -6.29 1.58 11.26
N VAL A 82 -5.77 1.19 10.11
CA VAL A 82 -6.19 -0.04 9.45
C VAL A 82 -5.72 -1.31 10.16
N LYS A 83 -6.62 -2.30 10.30
CA LYS A 83 -6.29 -3.59 10.92
C LYS A 83 -5.69 -4.60 9.95
N HIS A 84 -6.19 -4.61 8.71
CA HIS A 84 -5.74 -5.53 7.68
C HIS A 84 -5.42 -4.78 6.39
N LEU A 85 -4.15 -4.80 5.99
CA LEU A 85 -3.68 -4.17 4.77
C LEU A 85 -3.13 -5.23 3.81
N HIS A 86 -3.70 -5.30 2.61
CA HIS A 86 -3.17 -6.05 1.49
C HIS A 86 -2.82 -5.10 0.35
N VAL A 87 -1.59 -5.17 -0.15
CA VAL A 87 -1.08 -4.31 -1.21
C VAL A 87 -0.40 -5.16 -2.27
N GLN A 88 -0.89 -5.02 -3.50
CA GLN A 88 -0.27 -5.51 -4.71
C GLN A 88 -0.32 -4.38 -5.73
N ALA A 89 0.83 -3.93 -6.21
CA ALA A 89 0.90 -2.89 -7.24
C ALA A 89 2.06 -3.14 -8.22
N PHE A 90 1.96 -2.47 -9.36
CA PHE A 90 3.00 -2.43 -10.38
C PHE A 90 3.25 -0.96 -10.77
N THR A 91 4.42 -0.44 -10.39
CA THR A 91 4.78 0.98 -10.63
C THR A 91 5.72 1.19 -11.81
N GLY A 92 6.34 0.13 -12.33
CA GLY A 92 7.23 0.15 -13.49
C GLY A 92 8.72 0.10 -13.12
N PHE A 93 9.56 -0.38 -14.06
CA PHE A 93 10.98 -0.72 -13.84
C PHE A 93 11.94 0.48 -13.75
N PHE A 94 11.49 1.69 -14.09
CA PHE A 94 12.35 2.90 -14.13
C PHE A 94 11.79 4.06 -13.30
N THR A 95 10.75 3.79 -12.51
CA THR A 95 10.15 4.79 -11.64
C THR A 95 10.61 4.58 -10.21
N PRO A 96 10.70 5.64 -9.39
CA PRO A 96 10.93 5.49 -7.96
C PRO A 96 9.92 4.52 -7.35
N CYS A 97 10.36 3.67 -6.43
CA CYS A 97 9.50 2.76 -5.68
C CYS A 97 8.39 3.53 -4.96
N ALA A 98 7.21 2.91 -4.83
CA ALA A 98 6.20 3.41 -3.93
C ALA A 98 6.68 3.27 -2.48
N ARG A 99 6.58 4.36 -1.72
CA ARG A 99 7.11 4.41 -0.36
C ARG A 99 5.98 4.28 0.64
N PHE A 100 6.20 3.47 1.66
CA PHE A 100 5.41 3.58 2.87
C PHE A 100 5.78 4.87 3.62
N PRO A 101 4.91 5.35 4.52
CA PRO A 101 5.25 6.46 5.42
C PRO A 101 6.59 6.22 6.13
N SER A 102 7.41 7.27 6.26
CA SER A 102 8.76 7.22 6.83
C SER A 102 8.80 6.66 8.25
N SER A 103 7.68 6.73 8.97
CA SER A 103 7.42 5.97 10.19
C SER A 103 6.05 5.34 10.07
N ILE A 104 5.99 4.01 10.06
CA ILE A 104 4.73 3.28 10.22
C ILE A 104 4.59 2.97 11.70
N ASN A 105 3.84 3.81 12.41
CA ASN A 105 3.41 3.55 13.79
C ASN A 105 1.90 3.24 13.82
N CYS A 106 1.53 2.12 13.20
CA CYS A 106 0.14 1.71 13.07
C CYS A 106 -0.17 0.61 14.09
N SER A 107 -0.46 1.01 15.34
CA SER A 107 -0.76 0.09 16.43
C SER A 107 -2.04 -0.72 16.19
N SER A 108 -2.90 -0.29 15.29
CA SER A 108 -4.11 -1.03 14.88
C SER A 108 -3.82 -2.16 13.89
N LEU A 109 -2.69 -2.13 13.18
CA LEU A 109 -2.38 -3.09 12.12
C LEU A 109 -2.02 -4.45 12.69
N THR A 110 -2.81 -5.47 12.34
CA THR A 110 -2.63 -6.87 12.79
C THR A 110 -2.21 -7.79 11.64
N THR A 111 -2.47 -7.40 10.39
CA THR A 111 -2.09 -8.15 9.20
C THR A 111 -1.59 -7.22 8.12
N LEU A 112 -0.37 -7.47 7.65
CA LEU A 112 0.24 -6.81 6.50
C LEU A 112 0.60 -7.85 5.45
N CYS A 113 0.12 -7.66 4.23
CA CYS A 113 0.44 -8.49 3.08
C CYS A 113 0.89 -7.60 1.92
N ILE A 114 2.13 -7.77 1.49
CA ILE A 114 2.72 -7.04 0.37
C ILE A 114 3.08 -8.06 -0.70
N LYS A 115 2.63 -7.80 -1.92
CA LYS A 115 3.01 -8.56 -3.11
C LYS A 115 3.60 -7.61 -4.13
N ASP A 116 4.91 -7.65 -4.27
CA ASP A 116 5.67 -6.84 -5.21
C ASP A 116 5.93 -7.64 -6.49
N VAL A 117 5.08 -7.48 -7.51
CA VAL A 117 5.11 -8.37 -8.69
C VAL A 117 6.47 -8.40 -9.41
N TYR A 118 7.28 -7.35 -9.26
CA TYR A 118 8.59 -7.24 -9.93
C TYR A 118 9.77 -6.97 -8.98
N GLY A 119 9.53 -6.93 -7.66
CA GLY A 119 10.55 -6.73 -6.63
C GLY A 119 11.02 -5.29 -6.42
N GLU A 120 10.76 -4.38 -7.35
CA GLU A 120 11.23 -2.98 -7.28
C GLU A 120 10.07 -1.98 -7.13
N SER A 121 8.87 -2.43 -6.75
CA SER A 121 7.69 -1.55 -6.66
C SER A 121 7.54 -0.89 -5.29
N PHE A 122 8.11 -1.47 -4.23
CA PHE A 122 7.90 -1.00 -2.85
C PHE A 122 9.20 -0.78 -2.08
N GLU A 123 9.23 0.33 -1.34
CA GLU A 123 10.25 0.64 -0.35
C GLU A 123 9.61 0.67 1.04
N LEU A 124 10.06 -0.21 1.93
CA LEU A 124 9.69 -0.18 3.36
C LEU A 124 10.62 0.77 4.12
N PRO A 125 10.13 1.52 5.11
CA PRO A 125 10.99 2.33 5.95
C PRO A 125 11.89 1.42 6.79
N LYS A 126 13.12 1.87 7.04
CA LYS A 126 14.08 1.19 7.91
C LYS A 126 13.60 1.08 9.38
N SER A 127 12.63 1.89 9.76
CA SER A 127 11.98 1.85 11.07
C SER A 127 10.49 1.57 10.90
N VAL A 128 10.08 0.38 11.31
CA VAL A 128 8.69 -0.07 11.32
C VAL A 128 8.31 -0.40 12.75
N ILE A 129 7.33 0.31 13.32
CA ILE A 129 6.82 0.06 14.67
C ILE A 129 5.37 -0.40 14.56
N LEU A 130 5.18 -1.70 14.49
CA LEU A 130 3.87 -2.34 14.35
C LEU A 130 3.63 -3.28 15.54
N PRO A 131 3.39 -2.74 16.75
CA PRO A 131 3.42 -3.50 17.99
C PRO A 131 2.38 -4.62 18.04
N ASN A 132 1.25 -4.49 17.33
CA ASN A 132 0.18 -5.47 17.31
C ASN A 132 0.14 -6.32 16.03
N LEU A 133 1.15 -6.23 15.16
CA LEU A 133 1.22 -7.02 13.94
C LEU A 133 1.38 -8.49 14.30
N LYS A 134 0.42 -9.33 13.88
CA LYS A 134 0.46 -10.78 14.09
C LYS A 134 0.87 -11.53 12.85
N VAL A 135 0.56 -11.00 11.67
CA VAL A 135 0.82 -11.66 10.39
C VAL A 135 1.50 -10.70 9.42
N LEU A 136 2.69 -11.09 8.95
CA LEU A 136 3.41 -10.42 7.88
C LEU A 136 3.58 -11.40 6.71
N ARG A 137 3.15 -10.99 5.51
CA ARG A 137 3.37 -11.74 4.27
C ARG A 137 4.06 -10.87 3.25
N LEU A 138 5.18 -11.35 2.74
CA LEU A 138 5.97 -10.72 1.70
C LEU A 138 6.07 -11.71 0.53
N HIS A 139 5.60 -11.28 -0.63
CA HIS A 139 5.64 -12.04 -1.87
C HIS A 139 6.40 -11.24 -2.91
N ASP A 140 7.39 -11.89 -3.53
CA ASP A 140 8.18 -11.34 -4.65
C ASP A 140 8.92 -10.02 -4.27
N PHE A 141 9.11 -9.74 -2.97
CA PHE A 141 9.70 -8.50 -2.45
C PHE A 141 11.25 -8.50 -2.52
N GLU A 142 11.86 -7.38 -2.91
CA GLU A 142 13.32 -7.20 -2.88
C GLU A 142 13.77 -6.40 -1.65
N PHE A 143 14.61 -7.02 -0.83
CA PHE A 143 15.31 -6.35 0.26
C PHE A 143 16.60 -5.70 -0.26
N SER A 144 16.83 -4.42 0.06
CA SER A 144 18.02 -3.67 -0.36
C SER A 144 18.60 -2.84 0.79
N ASN A 145 19.79 -2.25 0.58
CA ASN A 145 20.40 -1.29 1.51
C ASN A 145 19.49 -0.09 1.83
N ASP A 146 18.52 0.21 0.96
CA ASP A 146 17.60 1.35 1.09
C ASP A 146 16.39 1.01 1.96
N ASN A 147 15.89 -0.23 1.87
CA ASN A 147 14.63 -0.64 2.53
C ASN A 147 14.80 -1.66 3.66
N TYR A 148 16.01 -2.18 3.88
CA TYR A 148 16.28 -3.22 4.88
C TYR A 148 17.57 -2.94 5.65
N ASN A 149 17.46 -2.95 6.97
CA ASN A 149 18.57 -2.77 7.91
C ASN A 149 18.66 -3.91 8.94
N GLY A 150 17.96 -5.03 8.72
CA GLY A 150 17.86 -6.13 9.70
C GLY A 150 16.87 -5.89 10.85
N ALA A 151 16.55 -4.64 11.18
CA ALA A 151 15.73 -4.26 12.33
C ALA A 151 14.22 -4.17 12.03
N ILE A 152 13.79 -4.40 10.78
CA ILE A 152 12.37 -4.27 10.40
C ILE A 152 11.43 -5.16 11.23
N PHE A 153 11.94 -6.31 11.69
CA PHE A 153 11.19 -7.24 12.52
C PHE A 153 11.23 -6.89 14.02
N GLU A 154 12.20 -6.08 14.46
CA GLU A 154 12.35 -5.70 15.88
C GLU A 154 11.17 -4.85 16.36
N GLY A 155 10.60 -4.02 15.49
CA GLY A 155 9.42 -3.23 15.84
C GLY A 155 8.09 -3.98 15.70
N CYS A 156 8.09 -5.30 15.49
CA CYS A 156 6.91 -6.16 15.42
C CYS A 156 6.91 -7.26 16.51
N PRO A 157 6.95 -6.92 17.81
CA PRO A 157 7.16 -7.88 18.91
C PRO A 157 6.09 -8.96 19.04
N ASN A 158 4.87 -8.74 18.54
CA ASN A 158 3.76 -9.69 18.60
C ASN A 158 3.60 -10.52 17.31
N LEU A 159 4.60 -10.55 16.43
CA LEU A 159 4.53 -11.28 15.16
C LEU A 159 4.43 -12.80 15.40
N GLN A 160 3.32 -13.39 14.97
CA GLN A 160 3.02 -14.82 15.13
C GLN A 160 3.28 -15.62 13.86
N LYS A 161 3.15 -14.96 12.69
CA LYS A 161 3.30 -15.59 11.38
C LYS A 161 4.05 -14.69 10.42
N LEU A 162 5.18 -15.19 9.95
CA LEU A 162 5.96 -14.61 8.86
C LEU A 162 5.89 -15.53 7.64
N VAL A 163 5.53 -14.97 6.49
CA VAL A 163 5.53 -15.67 5.19
C VAL A 163 6.40 -14.89 4.22
N ILE A 164 7.44 -15.51 3.71
CA ILE A 164 8.36 -14.93 2.73
C ILE A 164 8.38 -15.88 1.53
N VAL A 165 7.94 -15.42 0.36
CA VAL A 165 7.81 -16.25 -0.84
C VAL A 165 8.43 -15.50 -2.01
N LYS A 166 9.42 -16.12 -2.67
CA LYS A 166 10.11 -15.54 -3.84
C LYS A 166 10.77 -14.18 -3.60
N CYS A 167 11.05 -13.83 -2.35
CA CYS A 167 11.77 -12.59 -2.03
C CYS A 167 13.27 -12.73 -2.34
N ARG A 168 13.93 -11.60 -2.60
CA ARG A 168 15.36 -11.53 -2.94
C ARG A 168 16.08 -10.50 -2.09
N MET A 169 17.39 -10.62 -2.00
CA MET A 169 18.26 -9.67 -1.31
C MET A 169 19.25 -9.07 -2.32
N LYS A 170 19.34 -7.75 -2.36
CA LYS A 170 20.22 -6.98 -3.23
C LYS A 170 20.99 -5.96 -2.39
N PHE A 171 22.11 -6.40 -1.84
CA PHE A 171 23.01 -5.55 -1.08
C PHE A 171 24.23 -5.21 -1.95
N THR A 172 24.52 -3.92 -2.08
CA THR A 172 25.81 -3.47 -2.63
C THR A 172 26.81 -3.38 -1.48
N LEU A 173 27.97 -4.05 -1.64
CA LEU A 173 29.12 -3.84 -0.77
C LEU A 173 29.71 -2.47 -1.12
N ASN A 174 29.63 -1.51 -0.21
CA ASN A 174 30.41 -0.28 -0.33
C ASN A 174 31.85 -0.65 0.05
N LEU A 175 32.68 -0.95 -0.96
CA LEU A 175 34.14 -1.10 -0.84
C LEU A 175 34.81 0.27 -0.73
#